data_AF-A0A2K2FXS5-F1
#
_entry.id   AF-A0A2K2FXS5-F1
#
_cell.length_a   1.000
_cell.length_b   1.000
_cell.length_c   1.000
_cell.angle_alpha   90.00
_cell.angle_beta   90.00
_cell.angle_gamma   90.00
#
_symmetry.space_group_name_H-M   'P 1'
#
loop_
_entity.id
_entity.type
_entity.pdbx_description
1 polymer ?
#
loop_
_entity_poly.entity_id
_entity_poly.type
_entity_poly.pdbx_seq_one_letter_code
_entity_poly.pdbx_strand_id
1 'polypeptide(L)' 'MSKADPFPKLLRAFFYEWLVEQRNASIHTVRSYRDTWRLLLRFVAQRAGKKVVVITLADLT' A
#
# COMPACT_ATOMS: atom_id res chain seq x y z
N MET A 1 -18.48 11.72 12.41
CA MET A 1 -17.94 10.35 12.33
C MET A 1 -16.62 10.43 11.59
N SER A 2 -15.50 10.10 12.24
CA SER A 2 -14.19 10.07 11.57
C SER A 2 -14.24 9.05 10.43
N LYS A 3 -14.09 9.50 9.18
CA LYS A 3 -14.11 8.63 8.01
C LYS A 3 -12.87 7.73 8.10
N ALA A 4 -13.07 6.42 8.15
CA ALA A 4 -11.95 5.48 8.12
C ALA A 4 -11.10 5.78 6.88
N ASP A 5 -9.77 5.82 7.07
CA ASP A 5 -8.85 6.13 5.99
C ASP A 5 -9.00 5.10 4.85
N PRO A 6 -9.12 5.53 3.58
CA PRO A 6 -9.37 4.63 2.47
C PRO A 6 -8.14 3.79 2.08
N PHE A 7 -6.93 4.12 2.55
CA PHE A 7 -5.68 3.54 2.09
C PHE A 7 -5.63 2.02 2.20
N PRO A 8 -6.00 1.36 3.32
CA PRO A 8 -5.93 -0.10 3.40
C PRO A 8 -6.81 -0.80 2.36
N LYS A 9 -7.98 -0.23 2.05
CA LYS A 9 -8.89 -0.76 1.03
C LYS A 9 -8.29 -0.60 -0.38
N LEU A 10 -7.72 0.57 -0.67
CA LEU A 10 -7.08 0.84 -1.96
C LEU A 10 -5.83 -0.04 -2.17
N LEU A 11 -5.01 -0.23 -1.15
CA LEU A 11 -3.83 -1.08 -1.23
C LEU A 11 -4.23 -2.54 -1.51
N ARG A 12 -5.29 -3.04 -0.88
CA ARG A 12 -5.85 -4.37 -1.19
C ARG A 12 -6.33 -4.45 -2.64
N ALA A 13 -7.15 -3.49 -3.09
CA ALA A 13 -7.66 -3.46 -4.46
C ALA A 13 -6.53 -3.41 -5.49
N PHE A 14 -5.47 -2.65 -5.22
CA PHE A 14 -4.28 -2.60 -6.07
C PHE A 14 -3.63 -3.98 -6.27
N PHE A 15 -3.49 -4.77 -5.20
CA PHE A 15 -2.86 -6.09 -5.30
C PHE A 15 -3.79 -7.15 -5.90
N TYR A 16 -5.04 -7.22 -5.47
CA TYR A 16 -5.95 -8.29 -5.89
C TYR A 16 -6.68 -7.95 -7.18
N GLU A 17 -7.38 -6.83 -7.21
CA GLU A 17 -8.22 -6.47 -8.36
C GLU A 17 -7.35 -5.98 -9.52
N TRP A 18 -6.41 -5.07 -9.25
CA TRP A 18 -5.63 -4.48 -10.34
C TRP A 18 -4.47 -5.37 -10.80
N LEU A 19 -3.53 -5.73 -9.92
CA LEU A 19 -2.36 -6.52 -10.31
C LEU A 19 -2.71 -7.95 -10.74
N VAL A 20 -3.52 -8.66 -9.97
CA VAL A 20 -3.83 -10.08 -10.24
C VAL A 20 -4.93 -10.20 -11.28
N GLU A 21 -6.12 -9.64 -11.03
CA GLU A 21 -7.27 -9.86 -11.93
C GLU A 21 -7.16 -9.09 -13.24
N GLN A 22 -6.94 -7.77 -13.19
CA GLN A 22 -6.98 -6.93 -14.40
C GLN A 22 -5.70 -7.01 -15.23
N ARG A 23 -4.53 -7.08 -14.57
CA ARG A 23 -3.22 -7.09 -15.25
C ARG A 23 -2.67 -8.49 -15.48
N ASN A 24 -3.25 -9.51 -14.87
CA ASN A 24 -2.75 -10.89 -14.87
C ASN A 24 -1.23 -10.94 -14.60
N ALA A 25 -0.78 -10.15 -13.63
CA ALA A 25 0.63 -10.02 -13.33
C ALA A 25 1.18 -11.34 -12.76
N SER A 26 2.40 -11.70 -13.16
CA SER A 26 3.05 -12.90 -12.64
C SER A 26 3.20 -12.84 -11.11
N ILE A 27 3.27 -14.01 -10.47
CA ILE A 27 3.51 -14.10 -9.02
C ILE A 27 4.80 -13.37 -8.59
N HIS A 28 5.83 -13.37 -9.44
CA HIS A 28 7.09 -12.66 -9.20
C HIS A 28 6.91 -11.15 -9.25
N THR A 29 6.10 -10.65 -10.19
CA THR A 29 5.72 -9.23 -10.26
C THR A 29 4.95 -8.81 -9.02
N VAL A 30 3.92 -9.57 -8.60
CA VAL A 30 3.14 -9.28 -7.39
C VAL A 30 4.03 -9.23 -6.14
N ARG A 31 4.97 -10.19 -5.99
CA ARG A 31 5.93 -10.21 -4.88
C ARG A 31 6.86 -8.99 -4.89
N SER A 32 7.38 -8.63 -6.07
CA SER A 32 8.20 -7.43 -6.24
C SER A 32 7.47 -6.17 -5.77
N TYR A 33 6.23 -5.96 -6.22
CA TYR A 33 5.40 -4.82 -5.77
C TYR A 33 5.15 -4.84 -4.25
N ARG A 34 4.87 -6.02 -3.66
CA ARG A 34 4.69 -6.14 -2.21
C ARG A 34 5.95 -5.71 -1.45
N ASP A 35 7.11 -6.12 -1.93
CA ASP A 35 8.38 -5.77 -1.29
C ASP A 35 8.69 -4.28 -1.48
N THR A 36 8.40 -3.68 -2.64
CA THR A 36 8.45 -2.23 -2.87
C THR A 36 7.55 -1.46 -1.90
N TRP A 37 6.28 -1.84 -1.78
CA TRP A 37 5.33 -1.20 -0.87
C TRP A 37 5.79 -1.28 0.59
N ARG A 38 6.37 -2.41 1.00
CA ARG A 38 6.94 -2.56 2.36
C ARG A 38 8.09 -1.58 2.60
N LEU A 39 8.99 -1.39 1.63
CA LEU A 39 10.08 -0.42 1.74
C LEU A 39 9.55 1.01 1.78
N LEU A 40 8.64 1.37 0.87
CA LEU A 40 8.03 2.70 0.81
C LEU A 40 7.32 3.07 2.11
N LEU A 41 6.48 2.18 2.64
CA LEU A 41 5.70 2.47 3.86
C LEU A 41 6.59 2.61 5.10
N ARG A 42 7.68 1.85 5.18
CA ARG A 42 8.68 2.03 6.26
C ARG A 42 9.40 3.37 6.13
N PHE A 43 9.79 3.75 4.92
CA PHE A 43 10.43 5.03 4.65
C PHE A 43 9.51 6.21 5.02
N VAL A 44 8.25 6.18 4.57
CA VAL A 44 7.26 7.22 4.88
C VAL A 44 7.02 7.31 6.39
N ALA A 45 6.84 6.16 7.06
CA ALA A 45 6.66 6.11 8.51
C ALA A 45 7.84 6.74 9.27
N GLN A 46 9.07 6.43 8.86
CA GLN A 46 10.27 7.04 9.44
C GLN A 46 10.30 8.56 9.23
N ARG A 47 10.01 9.02 8.01
CA ARG A 47 10.00 10.46 7.66
C ARG A 47 8.91 11.23 8.39
N ALA A 48 7.74 10.62 8.58
CA ALA A 48 6.59 11.23 9.25
C ALA A 48 6.66 11.10 10.79
N GLY A 49 7.63 10.36 11.34
CA GLY A 49 7.68 10.06 12.78
C GLY A 49 6.51 9.21 13.27
N LYS A 50 5.91 8.39 12.39
CA LYS A 50 4.71 7.59 12.64
C LYS A 50 5.02 6.09 12.65
N LYS A 51 4.12 5.29 13.23
CA LYS A 51 4.15 3.83 13.04
C LYS A 51 3.57 3.48 11.68
N VAL A 52 4.09 2.44 11.02
CA VAL A 52 3.59 1.97 9.71
C VAL A 52 2.07 1.69 9.73
N VAL A 53 1.55 1.17 10.85
CA VAL A 53 0.13 0.81 11.00
C VAL A 53 -0.83 2.02 11.01
N VAL A 54 -0.31 3.23 11.25
CA VAL A 54 -1.11 4.47 11.27
C VAL A 54 -0.85 5.35 10.04
N ILE A 55 -0.13 4.85 9.03
CA ILE A 55 0.04 5.54 7.76
C ILE A 55 -1.30 5.64 7.04
N THR A 56 -1.63 6.86 6.64
CA THR A 56 -2.85 7.23 5.92
C THR A 56 -2.55 7.54 4.47
N LEU A 57 -3.57 7.65 3.62
CA LEU A 57 -3.37 8.05 2.23
C LEU A 57 -2.69 9.43 2.13
N ALA A 58 -3.01 10.35 3.04
CA ALA A 58 -2.46 11.70 3.09
C ALA A 58 -0.95 11.73 3.44
N ASP A 59 -0.40 10.66 4.01
CA ASP A 59 1.04 10.56 4.27
C ASP A 59 1.85 10.19 3.01
N LEU A 60 1.19 9.83 1.91
CA LEU A 60 1.81 9.42 0.64
C LEU A 60 1.83 10.51 -0.43
N THR A 61 1.28 11.70 -0.13
CA THR A 61 1.15 12.86 -1.04
C THR A 61 1.82 14.08 -0.44
#